data_AF-A0A442I2L0-F1
#
_entry.id   AF-A0A442I2L0-F1
#
_cell.length_a   1.000
_cell.length_b   1.000
_cell.length_c   1.000
_cell.angle_alpha   90.00
_cell.angle_beta   90.00
_cell.angle_gamma   90.00
#
_symmetry.space_group_name_H-M   'P 1'
#
loop_
_entity.id
_entity.type
_entity.pdbx_description
1 polymer ?
#
loop_
_entity_poly.entity_id
_entity_poly.type
_entity_poly.pdbx_seq_one_letter_code
_entity_poly.pdbx_strand_id
1 'polypeptide(L)'
;MIKLLAETKGSFQLHDLAHKGQRIHARRPSVVENSHFIQDRIGRDQVRIIAEVKPEATDADFVGYMKDSDGDMQLAIDAFLAEFGKEAADAPEGKKKRAAKPKNPTPEADA
;
A
#
# COMPACT_ATOMS: atom_id res chain seq x y z
N MET A 1 -9.89 16.56 6.97
CA MET A 1 -8.51 16.26 6.56
C MET A 1 -8.49 14.88 5.94
N ILE A 2 -7.85 14.70 4.77
CA ILE A 2 -7.78 13.39 4.10
C ILE A 2 -6.64 12.59 4.73
N LYS A 3 -6.90 11.31 5.04
CA LYS A 3 -5.90 10.35 5.54
C LYS A 3 -5.71 9.24 4.52
N LEU A 4 -4.47 8.78 4.43
CA LEU A 4 -4.03 7.78 3.47
C LEU A 4 -3.39 6.62 4.23
N LEU A 5 -3.68 5.40 3.78
CA LEU A 5 -2.82 4.26 4.05
C LEU A 5 -1.75 4.21 2.95
N ALA A 6 -0.49 4.35 3.34
CA ALA A 6 0.60 4.46 2.38
C ALA A 6 1.83 3.64 2.80
N GLU A 7 2.57 3.15 1.82
CA GLU A 7 3.82 2.40 2.01
C GLU A 7 4.97 3.02 1.23
N THR A 8 6.21 2.81 1.69
CA THR A 8 7.37 3.18 0.88
C THR A 8 7.64 2.13 -0.19
N LYS A 9 8.09 2.57 -1.37
CA LYS A 9 8.43 1.67 -2.49
C LYS A 9 9.77 0.94 -2.32
N GLY A 10 10.48 1.16 -1.22
CA GLY A 10 11.79 0.55 -0.96
C GLY A 10 12.09 0.45 0.53
N SER A 11 13.26 -0.12 0.86
CA SER A 11 13.68 -0.39 2.25
C SER A 11 14.18 0.86 2.99
N PHE A 12 13.42 1.94 2.93
CA PHE A 12 13.68 3.19 3.62
C PHE A 12 12.43 3.67 4.35
N GLN A 13 12.64 4.46 5.40
CA GLN A 13 11.58 5.13 6.14
C GLN A 13 11.55 6.60 5.76
N LEU A 14 10.37 7.21 5.78
CA LEU A 14 10.20 8.64 5.57
C LEU A 14 9.74 9.27 6.87
N HIS A 15 10.33 10.42 7.22
CA HIS A 15 10.02 11.15 8.43
C HIS A 15 9.82 12.62 8.08
N ASP A 16 8.65 13.15 8.43
CA ASP A 16 8.33 14.57 8.30
C ASP A 16 8.74 15.31 9.58
N LEU A 17 9.96 15.87 9.57
CA LEU A 17 10.50 16.63 10.68
C LEU A 17 9.88 18.03 10.81
N ALA A 18 9.16 18.50 9.80
CA ALA A 18 8.68 19.88 9.74
C ALA A 18 7.19 19.99 10.10
N HIS A 19 6.37 18.97 9.81
CA HIS A 19 4.92 19.02 9.98
C HIS A 19 4.40 17.76 10.70
N LYS A 20 4.22 17.87 12.01
CA LYS A 20 3.58 16.89 12.91
C LYS A 20 4.33 15.56 13.15
N GLY A 21 5.58 15.40 12.69
CA GLY A 21 6.38 14.21 13.01
C GLY A 21 5.88 12.92 12.33
N GLN A 22 5.21 13.05 11.18
CA GLN A 22 4.62 11.89 10.49
C GLN A 22 5.70 10.94 9.99
N ARG A 23 5.46 9.63 10.11
CA ARG A 23 6.40 8.60 9.69
C ARG A 23 5.74 7.56 8.80
N ILE A 24 6.38 7.22 7.68
CA ILE A 24 6.09 6.01 6.92
C ILE A 24 7.19 5.00 7.18
N HIS A 25 6.80 3.81 7.63
CA HIS A 25 7.71 2.73 7.95
C HIS A 25 8.27 2.02 6.70
N ALA A 26 9.48 1.47 6.82
CA ALA A 26 10.17 0.76 5.74
C ALA A 26 9.68 -0.67 5.46
N ARG A 27 8.87 -1.24 6.36
CA ARG A 27 8.47 -2.67 6.32
C ARG A 27 6.96 -2.89 6.49
N ARG A 28 6.19 -1.82 6.59
CA ARG A 28 4.74 -1.89 6.71
C ARG A 28 4.11 -0.60 6.20
N PRO A 29 2.85 -0.65 5.76
CA PRO A 29 2.06 0.54 5.57
C PRO A 29 1.94 1.37 6.84
N SER A 30 1.71 2.66 6.67
CA SER A 30 1.46 3.60 7.76
C SER A 30 0.31 4.52 7.40
N VAL A 31 -0.51 4.84 8.40
CA VAL A 31 -1.60 5.81 8.24
C VAL A 31 -1.03 7.21 8.40
N VAL A 32 -1.15 8.03 7.36
CA VAL A 32 -0.61 9.39 7.31
C VAL A 32 -1.67 10.39 6.86
N GLU A 33 -1.52 11.63 7.27
CA GLU A 33 -2.30 12.74 6.72
C GLU A 33 -1.79 13.06 5.31
N ASN A 34 -2.71 13.39 4.38
CA ASN A 34 -2.35 13.86 3.04
C ASN A 34 -1.77 15.30 3.11
N SER A 35 -0.56 15.43 3.65
CA SER A 35 0.17 16.69 3.78
C SER A 35 1.00 16.99 2.52
N HIS A 36 1.50 18.23 2.41
CA HIS A 36 2.39 18.61 1.32
C HIS A 36 3.67 17.77 1.27
N PHE A 37 4.21 17.38 2.43
CA PHE A 37 5.33 16.43 2.50
C PHE A 37 4.96 15.11 1.83
N ILE A 38 3.81 14.50 2.17
CA ILE A 38 3.39 13.22 1.59
C ILE A 38 3.18 13.35 0.08
N GLN A 39 2.57 14.45 -0.38
CA GLN A 39 2.38 14.73 -1.81
C GLN A 39 3.71 14.85 -2.57
N ASP A 40 4.71 15.53 -2.01
CA ASP A 40 6.06 15.60 -2.61
C ASP A 40 6.71 14.21 -2.70
N ARG A 41 6.56 13.37 -1.66
CA ARG A 41 7.10 11.99 -1.69
C ARG A 41 6.39 11.08 -2.69
N ILE A 42 5.09 11.27 -2.89
CA ILE A 42 4.33 10.60 -3.96
C ILE A 42 4.84 11.06 -5.33
N GLY A 43 4.99 12.37 -5.53
CA GLY A 43 5.49 12.94 -6.79
C GLY A 43 6.92 12.49 -7.15
N ARG A 44 7.74 12.16 -6.14
CA ARG A 44 9.09 11.59 -6.31
C ARG A 44 9.11 10.06 -6.50
N ASP A 45 7.95 9.43 -6.61
CA ASP A 45 7.80 7.98 -6.68
C ASP A 45 8.40 7.21 -5.49
N GLN A 46 8.44 7.82 -4.30
CA GLN A 46 8.98 7.20 -3.08
C GLN A 46 7.90 6.47 -2.27
N VAL A 47 6.64 6.90 -2.43
CA VAL A 47 5.49 6.43 -1.67
C VAL A 47 4.44 5.88 -2.62
N ARG A 48 3.82 4.77 -2.23
CA ARG A 48 2.64 4.22 -2.87
C ARG A 48 1.44 4.41 -1.95
N ILE A 49 0.35 4.93 -2.51
CA ILE A 49 -0.94 4.99 -1.84
C ILE A 49 -1.61 3.63 -2.00
N ILE A 50 -2.05 3.06 -0.88
CA ILE A 50 -2.84 1.82 -0.86
C ILE A 50 -4.31 2.17 -0.94
N ALA A 51 -4.78 3.08 -0.07
CA ALA A 51 -6.17 3.55 -0.06
C ALA A 51 -6.33 4.87 0.72
N GLU A 52 -7.43 5.56 0.47
CA GLU A 52 -7.92 6.62 1.36
C GLU A 52 -8.70 6.01 2.54
N VAL A 53 -8.50 6.57 3.73
CA VAL A 53 -9.11 6.06 4.96
C VAL A 53 -9.89 7.13 5.71
N LYS A 54 -10.75 6.69 6.62
CA LYS A 54 -11.54 7.55 7.50
C LYS A 54 -10.62 8.49 8.28
N PRO A 55 -11.05 9.74 8.55
CA PRO A 55 -10.19 10.72 9.23
C PRO A 55 -9.90 10.32 10.67
N GLU A 56 -10.71 9.45 11.27
CA GLU A 56 -10.51 8.89 12.61
C GLU A 56 -9.42 7.81 12.66
N ALA A 57 -9.14 7.13 11.55
CA ALA A 57 -8.19 6.03 11.50
C ALA A 57 -6.77 6.48 11.90
N THR A 58 -6.09 5.70 12.74
CA THR A 58 -4.73 6.00 13.20
C THR A 58 -3.74 4.90 12.83
N ASP A 59 -2.44 5.23 12.86
CA ASP A 59 -1.39 4.24 12.62
C ASP A 59 -1.35 3.19 13.74
N ALA A 60 -1.73 3.56 14.96
CA ALA A 60 -1.84 2.64 16.08
C ALA A 60 -2.93 1.58 15.84
N ASP A 61 -4.07 1.98 15.27
CA ASP A 61 -5.14 1.06 14.90
C ASP A 61 -4.63 0.04 13.88
N PHE A 62 -3.96 0.49 12.81
CA PHE A 62 -3.39 -0.40 11.80
C PHE A 62 -2.36 -1.38 12.38
N VAL A 63 -1.54 -0.93 13.36
CA VAL A 63 -0.62 -1.83 14.08
C VAL A 63 -1.38 -2.89 14.89
N GLY A 64 -2.58 -2.58 15.38
CA GLY A 64 -3.50 -3.57 15.97
C GLY A 64 -3.82 -4.69 14.98
N TYR A 65 -4.34 -4.34 13.79
CA TYR A 65 -4.67 -5.34 12.76
C TYR A 65 -3.46 -6.15 12.30
N MET A 66 -2.27 -5.53 12.23
CA MET A 66 -1.03 -6.25 11.92
C MET A 66 -0.67 -7.31 12.97
N LYS A 67 -0.98 -7.06 14.25
CA LYS A 67 -0.79 -8.05 15.32
C LYS A 67 -1.86 -9.14 15.24
N ASP A 68 -3.11 -8.76 15.04
CA ASP A 68 -4.24 -9.70 14.99
C ASP A 68 -4.18 -10.62 13.76
N SER A 69 -3.48 -10.19 12.71
CA SER A 69 -3.25 -10.96 11.49
C SER A 69 -1.96 -11.79 11.52
N ASP A 70 -1.33 -11.96 12.68
CA ASP A 70 -0.05 -12.68 12.85
C ASP A 70 1.06 -12.21 11.89
N GLY A 71 1.07 -10.91 11.56
CA GLY A 71 2.02 -10.31 10.63
C GLY A 71 1.72 -10.54 9.14
N ASP A 72 0.61 -11.18 8.78
CA ASP A 72 0.13 -11.20 7.40
C ASP A 72 -0.36 -9.80 7.00
N MET A 73 0.46 -9.15 6.17
CA MET A 73 0.25 -7.77 5.76
C MET A 73 -0.99 -7.61 4.89
N GLN A 74 -1.30 -8.58 4.03
CA GLN A 74 -2.43 -8.46 3.13
C GLN A 74 -3.73 -8.63 3.92
N LEU A 75 -3.77 -9.61 4.83
CA LEU A 75 -4.89 -9.80 5.73
C LEU A 75 -5.14 -8.57 6.62
N ALA A 76 -4.07 -7.98 7.16
CA ALA A 76 -4.17 -6.78 7.98
C ALA A 76 -4.69 -5.57 7.19
N ILE A 77 -4.25 -5.38 5.94
CA ILE A 77 -4.76 -4.32 5.06
C ILE A 77 -6.25 -4.55 4.78
N ASP A 78 -6.64 -5.77 4.39
CA ASP A 78 -8.02 -6.06 4.02
C ASP A 78 -8.97 -5.88 5.21
N ALA A 79 -8.57 -6.36 6.41
CA ALA A 79 -9.32 -6.17 7.65
C ALA A 79 -9.44 -4.69 8.04
N PHE A 80 -8.33 -3.94 7.95
CA PHE A 80 -8.32 -2.51 8.26
C PHE A 80 -9.17 -1.70 7.29
N LEU A 81 -9.13 -2.00 5.99
CA LEU A 81 -9.91 -1.30 4.97
C LEU A 81 -11.40 -1.63 5.05
N ALA A 82 -11.78 -2.81 5.52
CA ALA A 82 -13.18 -3.15 5.77
C ALA A 82 -13.81 -2.22 6.83
N GLU A 83 -13.03 -1.79 7.82
CA GLU A 83 -13.52 -0.94 8.91
C GLU A 83 -13.29 0.57 8.65
N PHE A 84 -12.10 0.92 8.16
CA PHE A 84 -11.63 2.30 8.03
C PHE A 84 -11.47 2.77 6.59
N GLY A 85 -11.73 1.95 5.58
CA GLY A 85 -11.74 2.37 4.19
C GLY A 85 -12.80 3.45 3.96
N LYS A 86 -12.42 4.54 3.29
CA LYS A 86 -13.40 5.38 2.59
C LYS A 86 -13.60 4.76 1.23
N GLU A 87 -14.86 4.60 0.80
CA GLU A 87 -15.26 3.92 -0.44
C GLU A 87 -14.20 4.03 -1.54
N ALA A 88 -13.78 2.86 -2.02
CA ALA A 88 -12.60 2.63 -2.84
C ALA A 88 -12.46 3.64 -3.98
N ALA A 89 -11.62 4.67 -3.79
CA ALA A 89 -11.03 5.40 -4.89
C ALA A 89 -9.94 4.52 -5.51
N ASP A 90 -10.35 3.72 -6.50
CA ASP A 90 -9.53 3.19 -7.60
C ASP A 90 -8.03 2.98 -7.27
N ALA A 91 -7.71 1.85 -6.65
CA ALA A 91 -6.35 1.32 -6.79
C ALA A 91 -6.17 0.96 -8.27
N PRO A 92 -5.21 1.55 -9.02
CA PRO A 92 -4.98 1.11 -10.39
C PRO A 92 -4.51 -0.35 -10.32
N GLU A 93 -5.32 -1.25 -10.87
CA GLU A 93 -4.95 -2.61 -11.22
C GLU A 93 -3.69 -2.57 -12.10
N GLY A 94 -2.55 -2.68 -11.44
CA GLY A 94 -1.26 -2.42 -12.06
C GLY A 94 -0.25 -3.48 -11.66
N LYS A 95 -0.29 -4.60 -12.40
CA LYS A 95 0.77 -5.63 -12.55
C LYS A 95 0.58 -6.93 -11.74
N LYS A 96 -0.44 -7.72 -12.11
CA LYS A 96 -0.27 -9.17 -12.26
C LYS A 96 0.00 -9.50 -13.75
N LYS A 97 1.21 -9.21 -14.25
CA LYS A 97 1.72 -9.90 -15.45
C LYS A 97 2.56 -11.10 -15.02
N ARG A 98 1.91 -12.17 -14.59
CA ARG A 98 2.50 -13.52 -14.68
C ARG A 98 2.31 -13.99 -16.13
N ALA A 99 3.15 -13.50 -17.03
CA ALA A 99 3.36 -14.16 -18.32
C ALA A 99 4.36 -15.29 -18.09
N ALA A 100 3.86 -16.42 -17.57
CA ALA A 100 4.60 -17.67 -17.59
C ALA A 100 4.71 -18.11 -19.05
N LYS A 101 5.93 -18.07 -19.58
CA LYS A 101 6.33 -18.72 -20.83
C LYS A 101 6.35 -20.24 -20.59
N PRO A 102 5.78 -21.06 -21.49
CA PRO A 102 6.43 -22.32 -21.79
C PRO A 102 6.73 -22.47 -23.29
N LYS A 103 7.78 -23.24 -23.52
CA LYS A 103 8.43 -23.59 -24.79
C LYS A 103 7.52 -24.48 -25.67
N ASN A 104 7.74 -24.36 -26.98
CA ASN A 104 7.35 -25.33 -28.03
C ASN A 104 7.65 -26.79 -27.63
N PRO A 105 6.91 -27.77 -28.18
CA PRO A 105 7.39 -28.40 -29.41
C PRO A 105 6.29 -28.68 -30.45
N THR A 106 6.66 -28.55 -31.72
CA THR A 106 5.99 -29.12 -32.90
C THR A 106 5.96 -30.65 -32.80
N PRO A 107 4.89 -31.30 -33.30
CA PRO A 107 5.09 -32.46 -34.16
C PRO A 107 4.28 -32.37 -35.45
N GLU A 108 4.90 -32.85 -36.53
CA GLU A 108 4.31 -33.17 -37.83
C GLU A 108 3.15 -34.18 -37.70
N ALA A 109 2.10 -34.04 -38.53
CA ALA A 109 1.56 -35.07 -39.43
C ALA A 109 0.12 -34.77 -39.93
N ASP A 110 -0.10 -35.14 -41.20
CA ASP A 110 -1.36 -35.47 -41.91
C ASP A 110 -2.37 -34.37 -42.29
N ALA A 111 -2.30 -33.93 -43.57
CA ALA A 111 -3.25 -34.29 -44.64
C ALA A 111 -2.77 -33.77 -46.01
#